data_AF-A0A5B0RXM4-F1
#
_entry.id   AF-A0A5B0RXM4-F1
#
_cell.length_a   1.000
_cell.length_b   1.000
_cell.length_c   1.000
_cell.angle_alpha   90.00
_cell.angle_beta   90.00
_cell.angle_gamma   90.00
#
_symmetry.space_group_name_H-M   'P 1'
#
loop_
_entity.id
_entity.type
_entity.pdbx_description
1 polymer ?
#
loop_
_entity_poly.entity_id
_entity_poly.type
_entity_poly.pdbx_seq_one_letter_code
_entity_poly.pdbx_strand_id
1 'polypeptide(L)'
;MPQKSTLNWTPPPRPKREKDKIQLVCDLIAAMDFTPKSFLAAFLQNSDMGAAYERRYWSTTKGIPSTFQLIKAIRDTVQETDEGRSTWNNFILNEVIQTETPPSGLYPKGSFYSSKKIKADFFDSDAKDQRDKKLVEEYMPFLFKLVTNKMRIDLTPTSNSEDCDDEDEPLEESENEECAPDLYGDGPDARKDHQQRVITTGKTICAMVAFLANRRHNALQLSNSLTFLPCGVSERVNKYLQQIGLTSSRKTALSALKTLGKAALSNISQKLANRSNDPITPFLCIDNLDFEQRVHTKSQGHDTKMFHGTWGYIHQLNPAITASLLADSLSLQAFKDAMSNAASVEIHPKQLYGGIAEHLHWKEVLKSQIATVLLKYLVKPTDTQIAVQTTPPTVDQISHTRPNITMLKLMVASDESSQGVSDVFDGILQQSSISEDNFYDRLQVIDADLATCKNVQSLRILRIPNHRNEENLTSLLTVLGAAHTLWNIAGAIFALHLGNVADSRDSGAWLFLDALGIPSDKPINKKDYTLMIQNMEKIHEATICHFLM
;
A
#
# COMPACT_ATOMS: atom_id res chain seq x y z
N MET A 1 -43.52 -36.91 -40.69
CA MET A 1 -42.39 -37.49 -41.46
C MET A 1 -42.22 -36.66 -42.72
N PRO A 2 -41.08 -36.00 -42.96
CA PRO A 2 -40.85 -35.33 -44.23
C PRO A 2 -40.46 -36.38 -45.29
N GLN A 3 -41.11 -36.31 -46.46
CA GLN A 3 -40.82 -37.15 -47.62
C GLN A 3 -39.37 -36.91 -48.08
N LYS A 4 -38.54 -37.95 -48.02
CA LYS A 4 -37.25 -38.00 -48.71
C LYS A 4 -37.52 -38.09 -50.22
N SER A 5 -37.32 -37.02 -50.97
CA SER A 5 -37.04 -37.15 -52.40
C SER A 5 -35.66 -37.82 -52.53
N THR A 6 -35.65 -39.11 -52.85
CA THR A 6 -34.43 -39.80 -53.22
C THR A 6 -34.01 -39.30 -54.59
N LEU A 7 -33.01 -38.41 -54.64
CA LEU A 7 -32.14 -38.35 -55.81
C LEU A 7 -31.65 -39.79 -56.05
N ASN A 8 -31.90 -40.34 -57.23
CA ASN A 8 -31.30 -41.60 -57.68
C ASN A 8 -29.80 -41.37 -57.89
N TRP A 9 -29.06 -41.35 -56.78
CA TRP A 9 -27.61 -41.29 -56.76
C TRP A 9 -27.08 -42.69 -56.46
N THR A 10 -26.47 -43.33 -57.46
CA THR A 10 -25.66 -44.53 -57.23
C THR A 10 -24.27 -44.08 -56.77
N PRO A 11 -23.84 -44.43 -55.55
CA PRO A 11 -22.54 -44.01 -55.06
C PRO A 11 -21.43 -44.60 -55.94
N PRO A 12 -20.49 -43.80 -56.46
CA PRO A 12 -19.31 -44.34 -57.09
C PRO A 12 -18.51 -45.18 -56.06
N PRO A 13 -17.80 -46.23 -56.50
CA PRO A 13 -17.04 -47.11 -55.60
C PRO A 13 -16.08 -46.30 -54.74
N ARG A 14 -16.10 -46.52 -53.42
CA ARG A 14 -15.32 -45.75 -52.44
C ARG A 14 -13.82 -45.78 -52.82
N PRO A 15 -13.22 -44.65 -53.19
CA PRO A 15 -11.81 -44.63 -53.58
C PRO A 15 -10.91 -45.03 -52.41
N LYS A 16 -9.81 -45.75 -52.69
CA LYS A 16 -8.88 -46.23 -51.64
C LYS A 16 -7.88 -45.15 -51.20
N ARG A 17 -7.33 -44.37 -52.14
CA ARG A 17 -6.33 -43.32 -51.89
C ARG A 17 -7.01 -42.01 -51.48
N GLU A 18 -6.39 -41.26 -50.57
CA GLU A 18 -6.93 -40.00 -50.04
C GLU A 18 -7.19 -38.95 -51.14
N LYS A 19 -6.24 -38.76 -52.05
CA LYS A 19 -6.38 -37.85 -53.20
C LYS A 19 -7.64 -38.13 -54.03
N ASP A 20 -7.95 -39.40 -54.25
CA ASP A 20 -9.09 -39.83 -55.08
C ASP A 20 -10.41 -39.62 -54.32
N LYS A 21 -10.39 -39.68 -52.98
CA LYS A 21 -11.54 -39.36 -52.12
C LYS A 21 -11.83 -37.85 -52.11
N ILE A 22 -10.78 -37.03 -51.99
CA ILE A 22 -10.93 -35.56 -51.99
C ILE A 22 -11.48 -35.09 -53.34
N GLN A 23 -10.93 -35.62 -54.45
CA GLN A 23 -11.40 -35.27 -55.79
C GLN A 23 -12.89 -35.61 -55.98
N LEU A 24 -13.31 -36.82 -55.59
CA LEU A 24 -14.71 -37.22 -55.65
C LEU A 24 -15.62 -36.29 -54.83
N VAL A 25 -15.19 -35.87 -53.64
CA VAL A 25 -15.97 -34.94 -52.80
C VAL A 25 -16.05 -33.55 -53.45
N CYS A 26 -14.96 -33.04 -54.02
CA CYS A 26 -14.97 -31.78 -54.76
C CYS A 26 -15.90 -31.82 -55.98
N ASP A 27 -15.89 -32.90 -56.74
CA ASP A 27 -16.76 -33.09 -57.90
C ASP A 27 -18.25 -33.13 -57.48
N LEU A 28 -18.55 -33.78 -56.35
CA LEU A 28 -19.91 -33.80 -55.77
C LEU A 28 -20.36 -32.42 -55.27
N ILE A 29 -19.46 -31.66 -54.63
CA ILE A 29 -19.73 -30.28 -54.19
C ILE A 29 -20.02 -29.40 -55.41
N ALA A 30 -19.22 -29.52 -56.47
CA ALA A 30 -19.38 -28.78 -57.71
C ALA A 30 -20.68 -29.14 -58.45
N ALA A 31 -21.05 -30.44 -58.48
CA ALA A 31 -22.30 -30.90 -59.08
C ALA A 31 -23.57 -30.39 -58.37
N MET A 32 -23.42 -29.87 -57.14
CA MET A 32 -24.48 -29.26 -56.34
C MET A 32 -24.41 -27.72 -56.34
N ASP A 33 -23.71 -27.13 -57.32
CA ASP A 33 -23.52 -25.68 -57.49
C ASP A 33 -22.81 -24.99 -56.31
N PHE A 34 -22.02 -25.74 -55.53
CA PHE A 34 -21.17 -25.18 -54.49
C PHE A 34 -19.68 -25.18 -54.88
N THR A 35 -18.93 -24.28 -54.26
CA THR A 35 -17.46 -24.37 -54.15
C THR A 35 -17.13 -24.95 -52.77
N PRO A 36 -15.92 -25.51 -52.55
CA PRO A 36 -15.53 -25.95 -51.20
C PRO A 36 -15.70 -24.86 -50.12
N LYS A 37 -15.41 -23.60 -50.45
CA LYS A 37 -15.57 -22.45 -49.54
C LYS A 37 -17.05 -22.14 -49.27
N SER A 38 -17.88 -22.03 -50.32
CA SER A 38 -19.31 -21.72 -50.15
C SER A 38 -20.09 -22.88 -49.51
N PHE A 39 -19.67 -24.13 -49.75
CA PHE A 39 -20.18 -25.30 -49.06
C PHE A 39 -19.88 -25.24 -47.55
N LEU A 40 -18.64 -24.99 -47.15
CA LEU A 40 -18.27 -24.88 -45.73
C LEU A 40 -19.03 -23.75 -45.03
N ALA A 41 -19.15 -22.59 -45.67
CA ALA A 41 -19.94 -21.47 -45.13
C ALA A 41 -21.43 -21.83 -44.98
N ALA A 42 -22.03 -22.41 -46.02
CA ALA A 42 -23.43 -22.85 -45.99
C ALA A 42 -23.67 -23.93 -44.93
N PHE A 43 -22.77 -24.92 -44.81
CA PHE A 43 -22.84 -25.96 -43.79
C PHE A 43 -22.82 -25.38 -42.37
N LEU A 44 -21.96 -24.39 -42.12
CA LEU A 44 -21.85 -23.77 -40.80
C LEU A 44 -23.04 -22.85 -40.46
N GLN A 45 -23.70 -22.25 -41.45
CA GLN A 45 -24.78 -21.29 -41.25
C GLN A 45 -26.19 -21.88 -41.38
N ASN A 46 -26.36 -23.03 -42.04
CA ASN A 46 -27.67 -23.61 -42.32
C ASN A 46 -28.37 -24.11 -41.03
N SER A 47 -29.62 -23.72 -40.84
CA SER A 47 -30.46 -24.08 -39.69
C SER A 47 -31.16 -25.44 -39.83
N ASP A 48 -31.04 -26.12 -40.97
CA ASP A 48 -31.65 -27.43 -41.19
C ASP A 48 -31.12 -28.51 -40.23
N MET A 49 -32.02 -29.43 -39.83
CA MET A 49 -31.77 -30.43 -38.78
C MET A 49 -30.58 -31.36 -39.10
N GLY A 50 -30.36 -31.69 -40.37
CA GLY A 50 -29.25 -32.55 -40.79
C GLY A 50 -27.88 -31.88 -40.61
N ALA A 51 -27.73 -30.65 -41.12
CA ALA A 51 -26.50 -29.88 -40.97
C ALA A 51 -26.27 -29.44 -39.52
N ALA A 52 -27.32 -29.09 -38.79
CA ALA A 52 -27.25 -28.72 -37.38
C ALA A 52 -26.78 -29.91 -36.50
N TYR A 53 -27.21 -31.13 -36.81
CA TYR A 53 -26.78 -32.34 -36.10
C TYR A 53 -25.29 -32.61 -36.25
N GLU A 54 -24.72 -32.41 -37.43
CA GLU A 54 -23.28 -32.61 -37.66
C GLU A 54 -22.44 -31.43 -37.14
N ARG A 55 -22.93 -30.19 -37.30
CA ARG A 55 -22.27 -28.98 -36.79
C ARG A 55 -22.12 -28.99 -35.28
N ARG A 56 -23.05 -29.59 -34.52
CA ARG A 56 -23.01 -29.59 -33.05
C ARG A 56 -21.68 -30.14 -32.49
N TYR A 57 -20.99 -31.01 -33.22
CA TYR A 57 -19.73 -31.59 -32.78
C TYR A 57 -18.56 -30.61 -32.80
N TRP A 58 -18.63 -29.55 -33.63
CA TRP A 58 -17.54 -28.58 -33.83
C TRP A 58 -17.23 -27.77 -32.56
N SER A 59 -18.22 -27.54 -31.69
CA SER A 59 -18.10 -26.77 -30.45
C SER A 59 -18.09 -27.63 -29.18
N THR A 60 -18.07 -28.96 -29.30
CA THR A 60 -17.96 -29.86 -28.13
C THR A 60 -16.54 -29.89 -27.58
N THR A 61 -16.38 -30.19 -26.29
CA THR A 61 -15.06 -30.34 -25.65
C THR A 61 -14.13 -31.30 -26.39
N LYS A 62 -14.68 -32.39 -26.97
CA LYS A 62 -13.91 -33.37 -27.77
C LYS A 62 -13.67 -32.94 -29.22
N GLY A 63 -14.52 -32.09 -29.80
CA GLY A 63 -14.43 -31.65 -31.20
C GLY A 63 -13.63 -30.37 -31.43
N ILE A 64 -13.55 -29.50 -30.42
CA ILE A 64 -12.76 -28.25 -30.46
C ILE A 64 -11.32 -28.49 -30.95
N PRO A 65 -10.56 -29.50 -30.47
CA PRO A 65 -9.20 -29.74 -30.95
C PRO A 65 -9.12 -29.95 -32.47
N SER A 66 -10.00 -30.79 -33.04
CA SER A 66 -10.06 -31.02 -34.49
C SER A 66 -10.56 -29.82 -35.29
N THR A 67 -11.49 -29.04 -34.72
CA THR A 67 -11.94 -27.78 -35.33
C THR A 67 -10.79 -26.78 -35.43
N PHE A 68 -9.97 -26.64 -34.38
CA PHE A 68 -8.80 -25.77 -34.41
C PHE A 68 -7.67 -26.29 -35.30
N GLN A 69 -7.53 -27.61 -35.48
CA GLN A 69 -6.63 -28.17 -36.50
C GLN A 69 -7.05 -27.74 -37.91
N LEU A 70 -8.36 -27.77 -38.22
CA LEU A 70 -8.88 -27.29 -39.51
C LEU A 70 -8.64 -25.77 -39.67
N ILE A 71 -8.88 -24.96 -38.63
CA ILE A 71 -8.61 -23.52 -38.66
C ILE A 71 -7.11 -23.25 -38.90
N LYS A 72 -6.21 -24.02 -38.27
CA LYS A 72 -4.76 -23.92 -38.52
C LYS A 72 -4.41 -24.24 -39.98
N ALA A 73 -4.96 -25.31 -40.54
CA ALA A 73 -4.75 -25.64 -41.95
C ALA A 73 -5.25 -24.53 -42.90
N ILE A 74 -6.42 -23.93 -42.59
CA ILE A 74 -6.94 -22.78 -43.33
C ILE A 74 -6.00 -21.58 -43.20
N ARG A 75 -5.55 -21.25 -41.99
CA ARG A 75 -4.58 -20.18 -41.74
C ARG A 75 -3.32 -20.38 -42.57
N ASP A 76 -2.73 -21.58 -42.51
CA ASP A 76 -1.47 -21.88 -43.18
C ASP A 76 -1.59 -21.71 -44.70
N THR A 77 -2.71 -22.16 -45.27
CA THR A 77 -3.03 -21.96 -46.69
C THR A 77 -3.22 -20.48 -47.04
N VAL A 78 -3.89 -19.70 -46.18
CA VAL A 78 -4.09 -18.26 -46.40
C VAL A 78 -2.78 -17.48 -46.28
N GLN A 79 -1.88 -17.89 -45.40
CA GLN A 79 -0.61 -17.19 -45.13
C GLN A 79 0.52 -17.47 -46.15
N GLU A 80 0.24 -18.26 -47.20
CA GLU A 80 1.21 -18.52 -48.28
C GLU A 80 1.58 -17.24 -49.05
N THR A 81 0.66 -16.30 -49.18
CA THR A 81 0.87 -15.01 -49.87
C THR A 81 1.03 -13.85 -48.89
N ASP A 82 1.74 -12.79 -49.31
CA ASP A 82 1.86 -11.56 -48.51
C ASP A 82 0.50 -10.89 -48.25
N GLU A 83 -0.38 -10.87 -49.26
CA GLU A 83 -1.74 -10.35 -49.14
C GLU A 83 -2.56 -11.15 -48.12
N GLY A 84 -2.45 -12.48 -48.15
CA GLY A 84 -3.14 -13.36 -47.22
C GLY A 84 -2.62 -13.25 -45.78
N ARG A 85 -1.30 -13.09 -45.59
CA ARG A 85 -0.72 -12.75 -44.28
C ARG A 85 -1.27 -11.44 -43.71
N SER A 86 -1.29 -10.38 -44.51
CA SER A 86 -1.83 -9.07 -44.11
C SER A 86 -3.32 -9.16 -43.74
N THR A 87 -4.11 -9.86 -44.56
CA THR A 87 -5.55 -10.02 -44.36
C THR A 87 -5.87 -10.81 -43.09
N TRP A 88 -5.13 -11.89 -42.84
CA TRP A 88 -5.28 -12.69 -41.61
C TRP A 88 -4.97 -11.86 -40.36
N ASN A 89 -3.88 -11.08 -40.36
CA ASN A 89 -3.53 -10.24 -39.22
C ASN A 89 -4.60 -9.16 -38.96
N ASN A 90 -5.14 -8.54 -40.01
CA ASN A 90 -6.23 -7.57 -39.91
C ASN A 90 -7.53 -8.22 -39.38
N PHE A 91 -7.82 -9.45 -39.79
CA PHE A 91 -8.96 -10.21 -39.26
C PHE A 91 -8.84 -10.42 -37.75
N ILE A 92 -7.69 -10.94 -37.28
CA ILE A 92 -7.45 -11.13 -35.83
C ILE A 92 -7.53 -9.80 -35.07
N LEU A 93 -6.96 -8.73 -35.61
CA LEU A 93 -7.04 -7.41 -34.98
C LEU A 93 -8.48 -6.92 -34.79
N ASN A 94 -9.33 -7.09 -35.82
CA ASN A 94 -10.73 -6.67 -35.77
C ASN A 94 -11.57 -7.47 -34.76
N GLU A 95 -11.36 -8.78 -34.66
CA GLU A 95 -12.06 -9.63 -33.68
C GLU A 95 -11.75 -9.22 -32.23
N VAL A 96 -10.50 -8.82 -31.96
CA VAL A 96 -10.06 -8.39 -30.62
C VAL A 96 -10.65 -7.03 -30.25
N ILE A 97 -10.63 -6.05 -31.17
CA ILE A 97 -11.14 -4.69 -30.90
C ILE A 97 -12.62 -4.69 -30.51
N GLN A 98 -13.42 -5.56 -31.11
CA GLN A 98 -14.86 -5.61 -30.87
C GLN A 98 -15.24 -6.20 -29.51
N THR A 99 -14.35 -6.96 -28.88
CA THR A 99 -14.66 -7.77 -27.69
C THR A 99 -14.06 -7.24 -26.39
N GLU A 100 -13.05 -6.35 -26.46
CA GLU A 100 -12.30 -5.88 -25.28
C GLU A 100 -12.57 -4.41 -24.90
N THR A 101 -13.75 -4.14 -24.36
CA THR A 101 -14.09 -2.78 -23.90
C THR A 101 -14.74 -2.78 -22.51
N PRO A 102 -14.26 -1.92 -21.58
CA PRO A 102 -14.92 -1.74 -20.29
C PRO A 102 -16.34 -1.16 -20.44
N PRO A 103 -17.23 -1.41 -19.46
CA PRO A 103 -18.59 -0.90 -19.51
C PRO A 103 -18.60 0.63 -19.46
N SER A 104 -19.37 1.22 -20.37
CA SER A 104 -19.57 2.67 -20.43
C SER A 104 -20.58 3.16 -19.38
N GLY A 105 -20.37 4.36 -18.87
CA GLY A 105 -21.28 5.00 -17.90
C GLY A 105 -20.62 5.30 -16.55
N LEU A 106 -21.41 5.85 -15.62
CA LEU A 106 -20.95 6.23 -14.29
C LEU A 106 -20.73 4.99 -13.40
N TYR A 107 -19.62 4.95 -12.67
CA TYR A 107 -19.40 3.97 -11.60
C TYR A 107 -20.53 4.00 -10.55
N PRO A 108 -21.02 2.85 -10.03
CA PRO A 108 -20.52 1.49 -10.22
C PRO A 108 -21.03 0.72 -11.44
N LYS A 109 -22.00 1.28 -12.18
CA LYS A 109 -22.61 0.60 -13.33
C LYS A 109 -21.77 0.67 -14.62
N GLY A 110 -20.84 1.63 -14.68
CA GLY A 110 -19.83 1.73 -15.74
C GLY A 110 -18.47 2.12 -15.16
N SER A 111 -17.52 2.46 -16.02
CA SER A 111 -16.11 2.64 -15.63
C SER A 111 -15.70 4.09 -15.35
N PHE A 112 -16.65 5.04 -15.34
CA PHE A 112 -16.37 6.47 -15.15
C PHE A 112 -16.42 6.94 -13.70
N TYR A 113 -15.30 7.51 -13.25
CA TYR A 113 -15.17 8.19 -11.97
C TYR A 113 -15.26 9.69 -12.17
N SER A 114 -16.32 10.28 -11.62
CA SER A 114 -16.54 11.72 -11.65
C SER A 114 -15.67 12.41 -10.59
N SER A 115 -14.86 13.38 -11.01
CA SER A 115 -14.07 14.22 -10.09
C SER A 115 -14.95 14.97 -9.07
N LYS A 116 -16.23 15.18 -9.37
CA LYS A 116 -17.16 15.87 -8.47
C LYS A 116 -17.84 14.96 -7.44
N LYS A 117 -17.78 13.64 -7.64
CA LYS A 117 -18.44 12.63 -6.79
C LYS A 117 -17.47 11.57 -6.25
N ILE A 118 -16.17 11.74 -6.48
CA ILE A 118 -15.13 10.86 -5.94
C ILE A 118 -15.13 10.92 -4.41
N LYS A 119 -14.86 9.78 -3.79
CA LYS A 119 -14.81 9.55 -2.35
C LYS A 119 -13.47 8.94 -1.97
N ALA A 120 -13.14 8.94 -0.68
CA ALA A 120 -11.86 8.43 -0.19
C ALA A 120 -11.69 6.92 -0.42
N ASP A 121 -12.78 6.15 -0.36
CA ASP A 121 -12.84 4.70 -0.64
C ASP A 121 -12.31 4.31 -2.03
N PHE A 122 -12.27 5.26 -2.97
CA PHE A 122 -11.63 5.08 -4.26
C PHE A 122 -10.15 4.65 -4.12
N PHE A 123 -9.45 5.08 -3.07
CA PHE A 123 -8.03 4.82 -2.86
C PHE A 123 -7.74 3.60 -1.99
N ASP A 124 -8.78 2.92 -1.48
CA ASP A 124 -8.58 1.71 -0.68
C ASP A 124 -7.92 0.62 -1.53
N SER A 125 -6.98 -0.13 -0.93
CA SER A 125 -6.22 -1.17 -1.65
C SER A 125 -7.16 -2.21 -2.25
N ASP A 126 -8.12 -2.71 -1.46
CA ASP A 126 -9.09 -3.71 -1.93
C ASP A 126 -9.95 -3.19 -3.08
N ALA A 127 -10.36 -1.91 -3.01
CA ALA A 127 -11.14 -1.29 -4.07
C ALA A 127 -10.31 -1.09 -5.34
N LYS A 128 -9.02 -0.81 -5.22
CA LYS A 128 -8.09 -0.74 -6.36
C LYS A 128 -7.90 -2.13 -6.98
N ASP A 129 -7.61 -3.13 -6.17
CA ASP A 129 -7.37 -4.50 -6.63
C ASP A 129 -8.60 -5.09 -7.32
N GLN A 130 -9.79 -4.81 -6.79
CA GLN A 130 -11.04 -5.23 -7.43
C GLN A 130 -11.26 -4.56 -8.81
N ARG A 131 -10.91 -3.28 -8.96
CA ARG A 131 -11.01 -2.58 -10.25
C ARG A 131 -10.02 -3.12 -11.27
N ASP A 132 -8.78 -3.32 -10.84
CA ASP A 132 -7.72 -3.85 -11.69
C ASP A 132 -8.06 -5.28 -12.12
N LYS A 133 -8.57 -6.10 -11.20
CA LYS A 133 -9.04 -7.46 -11.49
C LYS A 133 -10.13 -7.48 -12.55
N LYS A 134 -11.19 -6.67 -12.39
CA LYS A 134 -12.26 -6.57 -13.40
C LYS A 134 -11.74 -6.12 -14.76
N LEU A 135 -10.83 -5.14 -14.78
CA LEU A 135 -10.24 -4.65 -16.02
C LEU A 135 -9.53 -5.75 -16.80
N VAL A 136 -8.73 -6.59 -16.12
CA VAL A 136 -7.89 -7.59 -16.79
C VAL A 136 -8.51 -8.98 -16.90
N GLU A 137 -9.50 -9.33 -16.09
CA GLU A 137 -10.14 -10.65 -16.15
C GLU A 137 -11.46 -10.63 -16.93
N GLU A 138 -12.24 -9.55 -16.80
CA GLU A 138 -13.59 -9.47 -17.38
C GLU A 138 -13.63 -8.60 -18.64
N TYR A 139 -12.93 -7.47 -18.66
CA TYR A 139 -13.10 -6.46 -19.72
C TYR A 139 -12.05 -6.50 -20.82
N MET A 140 -10.79 -6.77 -20.47
CA MET A 140 -9.66 -6.78 -21.41
C MET A 140 -8.67 -7.95 -21.18
N PRO A 141 -9.15 -9.21 -21.07
CA PRO A 141 -8.30 -10.36 -20.76
C PRO A 141 -7.36 -10.77 -21.89
N PHE A 142 -7.73 -10.58 -23.15
CA PHE A 142 -6.87 -10.87 -24.29
C PHE A 142 -5.72 -9.85 -24.37
N LEU A 143 -5.97 -8.54 -24.28
CA LEU A 143 -4.91 -7.54 -24.27
C LEU A 143 -3.96 -7.73 -23.09
N PHE A 144 -4.50 -8.00 -21.90
CA PHE A 144 -3.68 -8.24 -20.72
C PHE A 144 -2.75 -9.44 -20.93
N LYS A 145 -3.29 -10.59 -21.38
CA LYS A 145 -2.50 -11.79 -21.68
C LYS A 145 -1.50 -11.57 -22.81
N LEU A 146 -1.89 -10.87 -23.86
CA LEU A 146 -1.02 -10.55 -24.99
C LEU A 146 0.23 -9.78 -24.52
N VAL A 147 0.01 -8.72 -23.74
CA VAL A 147 1.09 -7.84 -23.28
C VAL A 147 1.97 -8.54 -22.25
N THR A 148 1.39 -9.28 -21.30
CA THR A 148 2.14 -10.04 -20.28
C THR A 148 2.94 -11.18 -20.88
N ASN A 149 2.37 -11.96 -21.82
CA ASN A 149 3.10 -12.99 -22.55
C ASN A 149 4.24 -12.41 -23.39
N LYS A 150 4.05 -11.21 -23.99
CA LYS A 150 5.13 -10.51 -24.71
C LYS A 150 6.26 -10.06 -23.78
N MET A 151 5.97 -9.83 -22.51
CA MET A 151 6.95 -9.55 -21.46
C MET A 151 7.50 -10.82 -20.79
N ARG A 152 7.26 -12.01 -21.37
CA ARG A 152 7.81 -13.32 -20.95
C ARG A 152 7.28 -13.88 -19.61
N ILE A 153 6.03 -13.57 -19.25
CA ILE A 153 5.28 -14.38 -18.28
C ILE A 153 4.27 -15.19 -19.07
N ASP A 154 4.47 -16.50 -19.18
CA ASP A 154 3.48 -17.35 -19.81
C ASP A 154 2.32 -17.58 -18.82
N LEU A 155 1.24 -16.82 -18.99
CA LEU A 155 0.01 -16.98 -18.21
C LEU A 155 -0.95 -18.02 -18.83
N THR A 156 -0.50 -18.76 -19.84
CA THR A 156 -1.31 -19.83 -20.43
C THR A 156 -1.32 -21.06 -19.52
N PRO A 157 -2.48 -21.72 -19.29
CA PRO A 157 -2.50 -22.99 -18.58
C PRO A 157 -1.89 -24.04 -19.50
N THR A 158 -0.64 -24.41 -19.26
CA THR A 158 0.06 -25.48 -19.97
C THR A 158 -0.50 -26.84 -19.54
N SER A 159 -1.12 -27.55 -20.48
CA SER A 159 -1.17 -29.01 -20.44
C SER A 159 0.20 -29.53 -20.86
N ASN A 160 0.96 -30.05 -19.89
CA ASN A 160 2.18 -30.86 -20.02
C ASN A 160 3.25 -30.40 -21.02
N SER A 161 4.39 -29.93 -20.52
CA SER A 161 5.71 -30.51 -20.85
C SER A 161 6.84 -29.81 -20.08
N GLU A 162 7.52 -30.63 -19.27
CA GLU A 162 8.98 -30.71 -19.08
C GLU A 162 9.71 -29.54 -18.41
N ASP A 163 10.20 -29.86 -17.20
CA ASP A 163 11.27 -29.18 -16.46
C ASP A 163 12.44 -28.85 -17.39
N CYS A 164 12.88 -27.60 -17.35
CA CYS A 164 14.24 -27.26 -17.71
C CYS A 164 15.01 -27.04 -16.42
N ASP A 165 15.77 -28.06 -16.04
CA ASP A 165 16.96 -27.93 -15.21
C ASP A 165 17.91 -26.93 -15.87
N ASP A 166 18.50 -26.02 -15.08
CA ASP A 166 19.88 -25.58 -15.27
C ASP A 166 20.41 -25.01 -13.95
N GLU A 167 21.67 -25.33 -13.71
CA GLU A 167 22.27 -25.66 -12.42
C GLU A 167 22.63 -24.48 -11.51
N ASP A 168 22.62 -24.75 -10.21
CA ASP A 168 23.20 -23.93 -9.15
C ASP A 168 24.74 -23.96 -9.20
N GLU A 169 25.39 -22.80 -9.18
CA GLU A 169 26.72 -22.62 -8.58
C GLU A 169 26.68 -21.39 -7.65
N PRO A 170 26.87 -21.54 -6.32
CA PRO A 170 27.01 -20.43 -5.40
C PRO A 170 28.47 -20.04 -5.26
N LEU A 171 28.82 -18.79 -5.57
CA LEU A 171 30.13 -18.22 -5.22
C LEU A 171 29.96 -16.95 -4.38
N GLU A 172 30.35 -17.14 -3.12
CA GLU A 172 30.96 -16.22 -2.14
C GLU A 172 30.28 -14.88 -1.80
N GLU A 173 29.89 -14.81 -0.52
CA GLU A 173 29.53 -13.61 0.21
C GLU A 173 30.69 -12.60 0.25
N SER A 174 30.43 -11.36 -0.18
CA SER A 174 31.16 -10.22 0.38
C SER A 174 30.35 -8.93 0.29
N GLU A 175 30.15 -8.36 1.48
CA GLU A 175 30.07 -6.94 1.82
C GLU A 175 28.72 -6.23 1.86
N ASN A 176 28.44 -5.78 3.09
CA ASN A 176 27.38 -4.90 3.52
C ASN A 176 27.49 -3.51 2.85
N GLU A 177 26.50 -3.15 2.04
CA GLU A 177 26.11 -1.76 1.83
C GLU A 177 24.57 -1.66 1.88
N GLU A 178 24.10 -0.55 2.43
CA GLU A 178 22.69 -0.21 2.70
C GLU A 178 21.72 -0.72 1.62
N CYS A 179 20.72 -1.49 2.02
CA CYS A 179 19.61 -1.87 1.14
C CYS A 179 18.70 -0.64 0.91
N ALA A 180 19.15 0.28 0.05
CA ALA A 180 18.26 1.08 -0.75
C ALA A 180 17.33 0.12 -1.52
N PRO A 181 16.05 0.47 -1.78
CA PRO A 181 15.20 -0.36 -2.62
C PRO A 181 15.90 -0.55 -3.96
N ASP A 182 16.30 -1.78 -4.20
CA ASP A 182 17.15 -2.19 -5.30
C ASP A 182 16.46 -1.80 -6.63
N LEU A 183 17.01 -0.76 -7.27
CA LEU A 183 16.60 -0.35 -8.62
C LEU A 183 17.02 -1.39 -9.68
N TYR A 184 17.85 -2.37 -9.29
CA TYR A 184 18.41 -3.42 -10.13
C TYR A 184 18.18 -4.79 -9.49
N GLY A 185 16.92 -5.10 -9.16
CA GLY A 185 16.46 -6.32 -8.47
C GLY A 185 17.19 -7.63 -8.82
N ASP A 186 18.32 -7.86 -8.15
CA ASP A 186 19.14 -9.08 -8.21
C ASP A 186 19.15 -9.79 -6.84
N GLY A 187 18.34 -9.32 -5.88
CA GLY A 187 18.11 -9.98 -4.59
C GLY A 187 17.27 -11.27 -4.67
N PRO A 188 17.12 -12.02 -3.56
CA PRO A 188 16.39 -13.29 -3.52
C PRO A 188 14.89 -13.18 -3.90
N ASP A 189 14.31 -11.98 -3.88
CA ASP A 189 12.93 -11.70 -4.33
C ASP A 189 12.82 -11.19 -5.78
N ALA A 190 13.94 -11.07 -6.52
CA ALA A 190 14.01 -10.56 -7.90
C ALA A 190 12.97 -11.17 -8.84
N ARG A 191 12.76 -12.49 -8.76
CA ARG A 191 11.79 -13.20 -9.62
C ARG A 191 10.35 -12.80 -9.31
N LYS A 192 10.00 -12.62 -8.03
CA LYS A 192 8.67 -12.17 -7.60
C LYS A 192 8.44 -10.71 -7.99
N ASP A 193 9.47 -9.88 -7.84
CA ASP A 193 9.42 -8.47 -8.22
C ASP A 193 9.29 -8.29 -9.73
N HIS A 194 10.00 -9.11 -10.52
CA HIS A 194 9.84 -9.16 -11.97
C HIS A 194 8.40 -9.53 -12.35
N GLN A 195 7.85 -10.59 -11.73
CA GLN A 195 6.47 -11.01 -11.97
C GLN A 195 5.46 -9.90 -11.67
N GLN A 196 5.61 -9.29 -10.49
CA GLN A 196 4.74 -8.21 -10.05
C GLN A 196 4.85 -6.98 -10.96
N ARG A 197 6.06 -6.66 -11.44
CA ARG A 197 6.30 -5.57 -12.39
C ARG A 197 5.57 -5.81 -13.70
N VAL A 198 5.70 -6.99 -14.30
CA VAL A 198 5.02 -7.33 -15.56
C VAL A 198 3.50 -7.28 -15.40
N ILE A 199 2.95 -7.84 -14.31
CA ILE A 199 1.51 -7.79 -14.02
C ILE A 199 1.05 -6.33 -13.91
N THR A 200 1.80 -5.50 -13.17
CA THR A 200 1.49 -4.08 -12.99
C THR A 200 1.56 -3.31 -14.31
N THR A 201 2.58 -3.58 -15.13
CA THR A 201 2.71 -2.99 -16.47
C THR A 201 1.55 -3.41 -17.38
N GLY A 202 1.17 -4.68 -17.38
CA GLY A 202 0.02 -5.20 -18.13
C GLY A 202 -1.29 -4.49 -17.75
N LYS A 203 -1.60 -4.41 -16.44
CA LYS A 203 -2.76 -3.67 -15.91
C LYS A 203 -2.76 -2.21 -16.36
N THR A 204 -1.59 -1.57 -16.28
CA THR A 204 -1.40 -0.16 -16.66
C THR A 204 -1.65 0.05 -18.15
N ILE A 205 -1.13 -0.81 -19.02
CA ILE A 205 -1.35 -0.73 -20.47
C ILE A 205 -2.83 -0.92 -20.83
N CYS A 206 -3.51 -1.90 -20.23
CA CYS A 206 -4.96 -2.07 -20.41
C CYS A 206 -5.71 -0.79 -20.02
N ALA A 207 -5.38 -0.19 -18.88
CA ALA A 207 -6.01 1.05 -18.43
C ALA A 207 -5.70 2.25 -19.33
N MET A 208 -4.49 2.35 -19.88
CA MET A 208 -4.10 3.38 -20.84
C MET A 208 -4.93 3.25 -22.13
N VAL A 209 -4.97 2.05 -22.71
CA VAL A 209 -5.73 1.78 -23.95
C VAL A 209 -7.21 2.06 -23.74
N ALA A 210 -7.80 1.56 -22.64
CA ALA A 210 -9.19 1.82 -22.30
C ALA A 210 -9.52 3.31 -22.19
N PHE A 211 -8.64 4.09 -21.55
CA PHE A 211 -8.81 5.54 -21.38
C PHE A 211 -8.61 6.32 -22.69
N LEU A 212 -7.65 5.92 -23.53
CA LEU A 212 -7.40 6.56 -24.82
C LEU A 212 -8.56 6.29 -25.79
N ALA A 213 -9.12 5.09 -25.78
CA ALA A 213 -10.32 4.75 -26.54
C ALA A 213 -11.56 5.50 -26.03
N ASN A 214 -11.70 5.61 -24.70
CA ASN A 214 -12.78 6.36 -24.07
C ASN A 214 -12.29 7.02 -22.78
N ARG A 215 -12.16 8.35 -22.80
CA ARG A 215 -11.68 9.13 -21.63
C ARG A 215 -12.57 9.02 -20.39
N ARG A 216 -13.72 8.38 -20.51
CA ARG A 216 -14.57 8.02 -19.37
C ARG A 216 -14.11 6.74 -18.66
N HIS A 217 -13.13 6.00 -19.16
CA HIS A 217 -12.50 4.88 -18.45
C HIS A 217 -11.27 5.38 -17.70
N ASN A 218 -11.49 6.17 -16.65
CA ASN A 218 -10.47 7.08 -16.11
C ASN A 218 -9.98 6.73 -14.69
N ALA A 219 -10.22 5.51 -14.20
CA ALA A 219 -9.88 5.13 -12.83
C ALA A 219 -8.38 5.32 -12.55
N LEU A 220 -7.51 4.63 -13.29
CA LEU A 220 -6.06 4.74 -13.13
C LEU A 220 -5.58 6.19 -13.33
N GLN A 221 -6.09 6.84 -14.38
CA GLN A 221 -5.68 8.20 -14.76
C GLN A 221 -6.03 9.23 -13.70
N LEU A 222 -7.19 9.08 -13.05
CA LEU A 222 -7.60 9.94 -11.95
C LEU A 222 -6.74 9.70 -10.71
N SER A 223 -6.45 8.43 -10.39
CA SER A 223 -5.55 8.06 -9.30
C SER A 223 -4.15 8.66 -9.50
N ASN A 224 -3.53 8.38 -10.64
CA ASN A 224 -2.20 8.89 -10.97
C ASN A 224 -2.14 10.42 -10.96
N SER A 225 -3.16 11.09 -11.50
CA SER A 225 -3.23 12.55 -11.44
C SER A 225 -3.27 13.11 -10.02
N LEU A 226 -3.95 12.42 -9.09
CA LEU A 226 -4.06 12.83 -7.70
C LEU A 226 -2.78 12.55 -6.91
N THR A 227 -1.99 11.55 -7.31
CA THR A 227 -0.67 11.25 -6.76
C THR A 227 0.42 12.16 -7.35
N PHE A 228 0.44 12.37 -8.65
CA PHE A 228 1.53 13.09 -9.33
C PHE A 228 1.51 14.60 -9.08
N LEU A 229 0.33 15.18 -8.91
CA LEU A 229 0.18 16.60 -8.63
C LEU A 229 0.91 17.05 -7.35
N PRO A 230 0.71 16.42 -6.18
CA PRO A 230 1.46 16.75 -4.97
C PRO A 230 2.94 16.34 -5.05
N CYS A 231 3.30 15.33 -5.85
CA CYS A 231 4.71 14.98 -6.12
C CYS A 231 5.45 15.97 -7.03
N GLY A 232 4.89 17.16 -7.29
CA GLY A 232 5.56 18.23 -8.04
C GLY A 232 5.60 18.02 -9.56
N VAL A 233 4.81 17.09 -10.11
CA VAL A 233 4.77 16.90 -11.56
C VAL A 233 4.25 18.16 -12.25
N SER A 234 5.11 18.77 -13.08
CA SER A 234 4.78 20.01 -13.79
C SER A 234 3.59 19.81 -14.74
N GLU A 235 2.89 20.91 -15.06
CA GLU A 235 1.77 20.84 -16.00
C GLU A 235 2.19 20.34 -17.39
N ARG A 236 3.41 20.67 -17.82
CA ARG A 236 3.97 20.18 -19.09
C ARG A 236 4.11 18.66 -19.09
N VAL A 237 4.68 18.10 -18.02
CA VAL A 237 4.82 16.65 -17.87
C VAL A 237 3.44 16.00 -17.73
N ASN A 238 2.53 16.57 -16.94
CA ASN A 238 1.16 16.04 -16.84
C ASN A 238 0.42 16.05 -18.19
N LYS A 239 0.62 17.07 -19.04
CA LYS A 239 0.03 17.10 -20.40
C LYS A 239 0.56 15.95 -21.26
N TYR A 240 1.86 15.68 -21.20
CA TYR A 240 2.45 14.53 -21.91
C TYR A 240 1.88 13.20 -21.38
N LEU A 241 1.88 13.00 -20.06
CA LEU A 241 1.32 11.79 -19.43
C LEU A 241 -0.16 11.60 -19.74
N GLN A 242 -0.92 12.69 -19.83
CA GLN A 242 -2.32 12.66 -20.24
C GLN A 242 -2.47 12.25 -21.71
N GLN A 243 -1.57 12.69 -22.59
CA GLN A 243 -1.59 12.35 -24.02
C GLN A 243 -1.37 10.86 -24.26
N ILE A 244 -0.53 10.21 -23.45
CA ILE A 244 -0.30 8.75 -23.51
C ILE A 244 -1.27 7.96 -22.61
N GLY A 245 -2.24 8.62 -21.98
CA GLY A 245 -3.28 7.96 -21.20
C GLY A 245 -2.85 7.48 -19.82
N LEU A 246 -1.78 8.02 -19.23
CA LEU A 246 -1.36 7.68 -17.85
C LEU A 246 -2.02 8.56 -16.78
N THR A 247 -2.44 9.77 -17.14
CA THR A 247 -3.06 10.72 -16.20
C THR A 247 -4.30 11.40 -16.78
N SER A 248 -5.13 11.91 -15.89
CA SER A 248 -6.17 12.88 -16.22
C SER A 248 -5.60 14.29 -16.34
N SER A 249 -6.43 15.24 -16.77
CA SER A 249 -6.03 16.64 -16.79
C SER A 249 -5.78 17.17 -15.37
N ARG A 250 -4.85 18.12 -15.23
CA ARG A 250 -4.60 18.84 -13.98
C ARG A 250 -5.87 19.48 -13.40
N LYS A 251 -6.75 19.99 -14.27
CA LYS A 251 -8.06 20.54 -13.89
C LYS A 251 -8.96 19.49 -13.26
N THR A 252 -8.98 18.27 -13.79
CA THR A 252 -9.71 17.13 -13.22
C THR A 252 -9.16 16.77 -11.84
N ALA A 253 -7.83 16.70 -11.71
CA ALA A 253 -7.14 16.43 -10.45
C ALA A 253 -7.52 17.47 -9.37
N LEU A 254 -7.39 18.77 -9.68
CA LEU A 254 -7.75 19.87 -8.78
C LEU A 254 -9.25 19.85 -8.41
N SER A 255 -10.12 19.53 -9.37
CA SER A 255 -11.55 19.35 -9.09
C SER A 255 -11.79 18.20 -8.11
N ALA A 256 -11.09 17.09 -8.26
CA ALA A 256 -11.22 15.94 -7.36
C ALA A 256 -10.64 16.24 -5.98
N LEU A 257 -9.47 16.90 -5.88
CA LEU A 257 -8.92 17.37 -4.61
C LEU A 257 -9.86 18.31 -3.88
N LYS A 258 -10.55 19.22 -4.59
CA LYS A 258 -11.54 20.10 -3.98
C LYS A 258 -12.73 19.32 -3.39
N THR A 259 -13.20 18.29 -4.09
CA THR A 259 -14.27 17.41 -3.58
C THR A 259 -13.79 16.59 -2.39
N LEU A 260 -12.63 15.96 -2.48
CA LEU A 260 -12.03 15.17 -1.40
C LEU A 260 -11.73 16.04 -0.18
N GLY A 261 -11.19 17.24 -0.37
CA GLY A 261 -10.92 18.18 0.70
C GLY A 261 -12.17 18.64 1.43
N LYS A 262 -13.30 18.84 0.74
CA LYS A 262 -14.59 19.11 1.39
C LYS A 262 -15.07 17.92 2.22
N ALA A 263 -14.93 16.70 1.70
CA ALA A 263 -15.28 15.50 2.44
C ALA A 263 -14.37 15.30 3.67
N ALA A 264 -13.07 15.59 3.53
CA ALA A 264 -12.10 15.54 4.62
C ALA A 264 -12.43 16.56 5.72
N LEU A 265 -12.74 17.82 5.36
CA LEU A 265 -13.18 18.83 6.33
C LEU A 265 -14.47 18.39 7.05
N SER A 266 -15.45 17.86 6.32
CA SER A 266 -16.67 17.32 6.93
C SER A 266 -16.38 16.17 7.90
N ASN A 267 -15.40 15.31 7.58
CA ASN A 267 -14.98 14.22 8.45
C ASN A 267 -14.25 14.75 9.69
N ILE A 268 -13.34 15.72 9.56
CA ILE A 268 -12.67 16.41 10.68
C ILE A 268 -13.73 17.00 11.63
N SER A 269 -14.69 17.77 11.10
CA SER A 269 -15.82 18.32 11.85
C SER A 269 -16.59 17.25 12.60
N GLN A 270 -16.95 16.14 11.92
CA GLN A 270 -17.70 15.05 12.53
C GLN A 270 -16.91 14.32 13.63
N LYS A 271 -15.58 14.17 13.46
CA LYS A 271 -14.70 13.47 14.39
C LYS A 271 -14.42 14.30 15.64
N LEU A 272 -14.27 15.63 15.48
CA LEU A 272 -14.09 16.58 16.58
C LEU A 272 -15.39 16.89 17.34
N ALA A 273 -16.54 16.76 16.68
CA ALA A 273 -17.83 16.94 17.33
C ALA A 273 -18.05 15.83 18.36
N ASN A 274 -17.95 16.16 19.65
CA ASN A 274 -18.30 15.23 20.72
C ASN A 274 -19.78 14.84 20.62
N ARG A 275 -20.07 13.54 20.65
CA ARG A 275 -21.45 13.08 20.80
C ARG A 275 -21.83 13.20 22.27
N SER A 276 -23.11 13.37 22.54
CA SER A 276 -23.63 13.50 23.92
C SER A 276 -23.27 12.34 24.85
N ASN A 277 -22.86 11.20 24.30
CA ASN A 277 -22.53 9.98 25.05
C ASN A 277 -21.03 9.66 25.04
N ASP A 278 -20.18 10.51 24.44
CA ASP A 278 -18.73 10.29 24.42
C ASP A 278 -18.14 10.85 25.73
N PRO A 279 -17.57 9.99 26.59
CA PRO A 279 -17.11 10.41 27.91
C PRO A 279 -15.86 11.30 27.86
N ILE A 280 -15.11 11.25 26.76
CA ILE A 280 -13.89 12.03 26.52
C ILE A 280 -13.78 12.37 25.04
N THR A 281 -13.23 13.54 24.75
CA THR A 281 -12.96 14.00 23.37
C THR A 281 -11.86 13.16 22.72
N PRO A 282 -11.80 13.10 21.37
CA PRO A 282 -10.67 12.45 20.72
C PRO A 282 -9.37 13.20 21.01
N PHE A 283 -8.24 12.48 20.97
CA PHE A 283 -6.94 13.10 21.22
C PHE A 283 -6.48 13.85 19.97
N LEU A 284 -5.82 14.98 20.18
CA LEU A 284 -5.20 15.78 19.13
C LEU A 284 -3.70 15.58 19.18
N CYS A 285 -3.16 14.92 18.17
CA CYS A 285 -1.72 14.75 18.04
C CYS A 285 -1.21 15.82 17.08
N ILE A 286 -0.30 16.68 17.54
CA ILE A 286 0.30 17.74 16.73
C ILE A 286 1.82 17.66 16.79
N ASP A 287 2.45 18.00 15.67
CA ASP A 287 3.90 18.02 15.55
C ASP A 287 4.32 19.05 14.48
N ASN A 288 5.55 19.55 14.61
CA ASN A 288 6.08 20.55 13.69
C ASN A 288 6.46 19.93 12.34
N LEU A 289 6.33 20.72 11.29
CA LEU A 289 6.77 20.39 9.94
C LEU A 289 7.60 21.55 9.39
N ASP A 290 8.89 21.50 9.68
CA ASP A 290 9.85 22.46 9.18
C ASP A 290 10.63 21.90 7.99
N PHE A 291 10.62 22.64 6.88
CA PHE A 291 11.49 22.32 5.76
C PHE A 291 12.10 23.57 5.14
N GLU A 292 13.36 23.45 4.77
CA GLU A 292 14.11 24.52 4.11
C GLU A 292 13.84 24.49 2.60
N GLN A 293 13.21 25.55 2.09
CA GLN A 293 13.22 25.81 0.66
C GLN A 293 14.58 26.39 0.28
N ARG A 294 15.50 25.52 -0.12
CA ARG A 294 16.85 25.92 -0.55
C ARG A 294 16.83 26.47 -1.98
N VAL A 295 17.31 27.70 -2.12
CA VAL A 295 17.51 28.34 -3.44
C VAL A 295 18.99 28.21 -3.80
N HIS A 296 19.31 27.50 -4.88
CA HIS A 296 20.69 27.24 -5.30
C HIS A 296 21.42 28.51 -5.80
N THR A 297 20.70 29.44 -6.42
CA THR A 297 21.24 30.70 -6.93
C THR A 297 20.53 31.87 -6.26
N LYS A 298 21.17 32.45 -5.24
CA LYS A 298 20.62 33.59 -4.52
C LYS A 298 20.55 34.83 -5.43
N SER A 299 19.43 35.54 -5.41
CA SER A 299 19.26 36.85 -6.02
C SER A 299 18.46 37.74 -5.07
N GLN A 300 18.46 39.06 -5.26
CA GLN A 300 17.60 39.93 -4.43
C GLN A 300 16.14 39.47 -4.51
N GLY A 301 15.54 39.14 -3.36
CA GLY A 301 14.17 38.61 -3.26
C GLY A 301 14.03 37.09 -3.42
N HIS A 302 15.08 36.39 -3.85
CA HIS A 302 15.16 34.92 -3.91
C HIS A 302 16.24 34.40 -2.98
N ASP A 303 15.85 34.24 -1.72
CA ASP A 303 16.68 33.65 -0.70
C ASP A 303 16.11 32.30 -0.25
N THR A 304 16.99 31.52 0.37
CA THR A 304 16.59 30.30 1.08
C THR A 304 15.67 30.67 2.24
N LYS A 305 14.55 29.96 2.37
CA LYS A 305 13.53 30.25 3.39
C LYS A 305 13.17 28.98 4.13
N MET A 306 13.01 29.09 5.45
CA MET A 306 12.35 28.07 6.24
C MET A 306 10.84 28.22 6.07
N PHE A 307 10.18 27.12 5.73
CA PHE A 307 8.75 26.99 5.90
C PHE A 307 8.50 26.38 7.27
N HIS A 308 7.60 27.01 8.02
CA HIS A 308 7.12 26.52 9.30
C HIS A 308 5.65 26.18 9.17
N GLY A 309 5.30 24.93 9.47
CA GLY A 309 3.92 24.49 9.55
C GLY A 309 3.74 23.49 10.67
N THR A 310 2.50 23.26 11.05
CA THR A 310 2.13 22.25 12.03
C THR A 310 1.19 21.26 11.37
N TRP A 311 1.55 19.99 11.43
CA TRP A 311 0.67 18.91 11.00
C TRP A 311 0.10 18.22 12.22
N GLY A 312 -0.96 17.44 12.01
CA GLY A 312 -1.56 16.72 13.13
C GLY A 312 -2.66 15.79 12.69
N TYR A 313 -3.17 15.02 13.63
CA TYR A 313 -4.27 14.10 13.41
C TYR A 313 -5.15 13.98 14.66
N ILE A 314 -6.40 13.63 14.41
CA ILE A 314 -7.39 13.31 15.43
C ILE A 314 -7.32 11.81 15.67
N HIS A 315 -7.04 11.39 16.89
CA HIS A 315 -7.02 10.00 17.30
C HIS A 315 -8.33 9.68 18.03
N GLN A 316 -9.20 8.89 17.39
CA GLN A 316 -10.39 8.38 18.05
C GLN A 316 -10.03 7.23 18.99
N LEU A 317 -10.44 7.37 20.24
CA LEU A 317 -10.23 6.34 21.24
C LEU A 317 -10.97 5.06 20.89
N ASN A 318 -10.37 3.93 21.29
CA ASN A 318 -10.97 2.62 21.08
C ASN A 318 -12.27 2.52 21.92
N PRO A 319 -13.44 2.26 21.30
CA PRO A 319 -14.71 2.16 22.01
C PRO A 319 -14.74 1.10 23.11
N ALA A 320 -13.97 0.02 22.97
CA ALA A 320 -13.88 -1.02 24.00
C ALA A 320 -13.17 -0.52 25.26
N ILE A 321 -12.15 0.33 25.08
CA ILE A 321 -11.43 0.96 26.20
C ILE A 321 -12.34 2.00 26.85
N THR A 322 -12.95 2.89 26.07
CA THR A 322 -13.79 3.95 26.65
C THR A 322 -15.03 3.42 27.35
N ALA A 323 -15.62 2.31 26.88
CA ALA A 323 -16.75 1.67 27.54
C ALA A 323 -16.40 1.05 28.91
N SER A 324 -15.12 0.79 29.18
CA SER A 324 -14.65 0.28 30.48
C SER A 324 -14.42 1.38 31.53
N LEU A 325 -14.42 2.66 31.10
CA LEU A 325 -14.13 3.80 31.96
C LEU A 325 -15.41 4.41 32.54
N LEU A 326 -15.31 4.93 33.76
CA LEU A 326 -16.41 5.64 34.42
C LEU A 326 -16.57 7.04 33.83
N ALA A 327 -17.72 7.35 33.23
CA ALA A 327 -17.96 8.63 32.56
C ALA A 327 -17.74 9.84 33.48
N ASP A 328 -18.17 9.75 34.74
CA ASP A 328 -18.02 10.84 35.73
C ASP A 328 -16.55 11.19 36.01
N SER A 329 -15.64 10.21 35.90
CA SER A 329 -14.19 10.38 36.09
C SER A 329 -13.48 11.03 34.91
N LEU A 330 -14.15 11.16 33.76
CA LEU A 330 -13.57 11.69 32.52
C LEU A 330 -14.07 13.11 32.18
N SER A 331 -14.80 13.74 33.11
CA SER A 331 -15.29 15.11 32.95
C SER A 331 -14.17 16.16 33.12
N LEU A 332 -14.38 17.35 32.53
CA LEU A 332 -13.48 18.49 32.75
C LEU A 332 -13.36 18.86 34.24
N GLN A 333 -14.45 18.72 35.01
CA GLN A 333 -14.43 18.98 36.45
C GLN A 333 -13.57 17.96 37.19
N ALA A 334 -13.75 16.66 36.93
CA ALA A 334 -12.94 15.61 37.52
C ALA A 334 -11.45 15.79 37.21
N PHE A 335 -11.12 16.22 35.98
CA PHE A 335 -9.75 16.58 35.61
C PHE A 335 -9.21 17.76 36.43
N LYS A 336 -9.98 18.86 36.56
CA LYS A 336 -9.57 20.02 37.36
C LYS A 336 -9.35 19.66 38.83
N ASP A 337 -10.24 18.85 39.41
CA ASP A 337 -10.12 18.36 40.79
C ASP A 337 -8.88 17.48 40.97
N ALA A 338 -8.63 16.56 40.03
CA ALA A 338 -7.44 15.72 40.03
C ALA A 338 -6.15 16.54 39.92
N MET A 339 -6.09 17.54 39.04
CA MET A 339 -4.93 18.42 38.89
C MET A 339 -4.69 19.30 40.12
N SER A 340 -5.75 19.77 40.78
CA SER A 340 -5.64 20.48 42.06
C SER A 340 -5.04 19.58 43.15
N ASN A 341 -5.47 18.32 43.20
CA ASN A 341 -4.94 17.34 44.16
C ASN A 341 -3.50 16.91 43.83
N ALA A 342 -3.14 16.86 42.54
CA ALA A 342 -1.81 16.46 42.08
C ALA A 342 -0.69 17.32 42.66
N ALA A 343 -0.94 18.61 42.91
CA ALA A 343 0.02 19.52 43.55
C ALA A 343 0.43 19.10 44.98
N SER A 344 -0.38 18.25 45.63
CA SER A 344 -0.15 17.74 46.98
C SER A 344 0.34 16.29 47.03
N VAL A 345 0.52 15.64 45.88
CA VAL A 345 0.95 14.24 45.81
C VAL A 345 2.46 14.15 46.09
N GLU A 346 2.82 13.53 47.21
CA GLU A 346 4.22 13.17 47.48
C GLU A 346 4.63 11.96 46.64
N ILE A 347 5.58 12.18 45.72
CA ILE A 347 6.18 11.11 44.92
C ILE A 347 7.31 10.47 45.73
N HIS A 348 7.12 9.22 46.13
CA HIS A 348 8.19 8.45 46.75
C HIS A 348 8.90 7.59 45.70
N PRO A 349 10.25 7.47 45.72
CA PRO A 349 10.98 6.63 44.77
C PRO A 349 10.43 5.20 44.68
N LYS A 350 9.97 4.62 45.80
CA LYS A 350 9.34 3.29 45.85
C LYS A 350 8.16 3.11 44.89
N GLN A 351 7.44 4.19 44.55
CA GLN A 351 6.30 4.17 43.62
C GLN A 351 6.74 4.07 42.15
N LEU A 352 8.02 4.30 41.86
CA LEU A 352 8.60 4.17 40.52
C LEU A 352 9.19 2.79 40.26
N TYR A 353 9.33 1.94 41.29
CA TYR A 353 9.79 0.58 41.14
C TYR A 353 8.62 -0.36 40.88
N GLY A 354 8.87 -1.35 40.03
CA GLY A 354 7.90 -2.41 39.81
C GLY A 354 7.66 -3.25 41.07
N GLY A 355 6.47 -3.85 41.15
CA GLY A 355 6.12 -4.80 42.20
C GLY A 355 6.97 -6.07 42.15
N ILE A 356 6.84 -6.92 43.18
CA ILE A 356 7.58 -8.20 43.25
C ILE A 356 7.32 -9.07 42.00
N ALA A 357 6.07 -9.10 41.52
CA ALA A 357 5.70 -9.85 40.32
C ALA A 357 6.43 -9.35 39.06
N GLU A 358 6.52 -8.03 38.88
CA GLU A 358 7.22 -7.40 37.74
C GLU A 358 8.73 -7.65 37.82
N HIS A 359 9.31 -7.62 39.02
CA HIS A 359 10.71 -7.94 39.22
C HIS A 359 11.02 -9.43 38.92
N LEU A 360 10.14 -10.34 39.33
CA LEU A 360 10.26 -11.77 38.98
C LEU A 360 10.11 -11.98 37.47
N HIS A 361 9.18 -11.28 36.83
CA HIS A 361 9.05 -11.30 35.37
C HIS A 361 10.32 -10.81 34.68
N TRP A 362 10.87 -9.66 35.11
CA TRP A 362 12.14 -9.13 34.58
C TRP A 362 13.32 -10.09 34.76
N LYS A 363 13.38 -10.80 35.89
CA LYS A 363 14.38 -11.84 36.13
C LYS A 363 14.29 -12.98 35.09
N GLU A 364 13.09 -13.41 34.73
CA GLU A 364 12.91 -14.44 33.70
C GLU A 364 13.27 -13.92 32.29
N VAL A 365 13.00 -12.64 31.99
CA VAL A 365 13.48 -11.98 30.75
C VAL A 365 15.01 -12.06 30.68
N LEU A 366 15.72 -11.62 31.73
CA LEU A 366 17.19 -11.66 31.75
C LEU A 366 17.73 -13.09 31.60
N LYS A 367 17.16 -14.07 32.30
CA LYS A 367 17.56 -15.48 32.16
C LYS A 367 17.40 -15.99 30.73
N SER A 368 16.30 -15.65 30.07
CA SER A 368 16.05 -16.08 28.68
C SER A 368 17.05 -15.47 27.69
N GLN A 369 17.44 -14.21 27.91
CA GLN A 369 18.45 -13.54 27.10
C GLN A 369 19.84 -14.16 27.32
N ILE A 370 20.21 -14.43 28.58
CA ILE A 370 21.46 -15.13 28.93
C ILE A 370 21.50 -16.52 28.29
N ALA A 371 20.41 -17.29 28.44
CA ALA A 371 20.30 -18.62 27.84
C ALA A 371 20.43 -18.58 26.30
N THR A 372 19.83 -17.58 25.65
CA THR A 372 19.92 -17.39 24.21
C THR A 372 21.37 -17.20 23.77
N VAL A 373 22.10 -16.28 24.41
CA VAL A 373 23.51 -16.01 24.08
C VAL A 373 24.39 -17.22 24.35
N LEU A 374 24.21 -17.86 25.51
CA LEU A 374 24.95 -19.04 25.93
C LEU A 374 24.84 -20.17 24.88
N LEU A 375 23.62 -20.50 24.46
CA LEU A 375 23.36 -21.58 23.49
C LEU A 375 23.72 -21.19 22.05
N LYS A 376 23.67 -19.91 21.71
CA LYS A 376 23.98 -19.42 20.36
C LYS A 376 25.48 -19.39 20.09
N TYR A 377 26.31 -18.98 21.07
CA TYR A 377 27.73 -18.73 20.82
C TYR A 377 28.72 -19.62 21.60
N LEU A 378 28.37 -20.09 22.80
CA LEU A 378 29.37 -20.64 23.72
C LEU A 378 29.25 -22.15 23.92
N VAL A 379 28.04 -22.69 24.00
CA VAL A 379 27.84 -24.10 24.36
C VAL A 379 26.81 -24.80 23.48
N LYS A 380 26.98 -26.11 23.33
CA LYS A 380 25.95 -27.02 22.78
C LYS A 380 25.49 -27.95 23.90
N PRO A 381 24.18 -28.07 24.15
CA PRO A 381 23.67 -28.91 25.22
C PRO A 381 23.94 -30.39 24.92
N THR A 382 24.39 -31.14 25.93
CA THR A 382 24.70 -32.58 25.81
C THR A 382 23.44 -33.44 25.77
N ASP A 383 22.35 -32.94 26.36
CA ASP A 383 21.01 -33.53 26.30
C ASP A 383 19.93 -32.45 26.20
N THR A 384 18.72 -32.84 25.83
CA THR A 384 17.56 -31.96 25.67
C THR A 384 16.42 -32.31 26.64
N GLN A 385 16.71 -33.02 27.73
CA GLN A 385 15.66 -33.46 28.67
C GLN A 385 15.05 -32.30 29.44
N ILE A 386 15.84 -31.25 29.71
CA ILE A 386 15.37 -30.02 30.34
C ILE A 386 15.41 -28.90 29.29
N ALA A 387 14.23 -28.41 28.93
CA ALA A 387 14.12 -27.28 28.02
C ALA A 387 14.63 -25.99 28.69
N VAL A 388 15.67 -25.41 28.13
CA VAL A 388 16.16 -24.07 28.53
C VAL A 388 15.31 -23.02 27.81
N GLN A 389 14.69 -22.13 28.59
CA GLN A 389 13.88 -21.05 28.03
C GLN A 389 14.77 -20.00 27.39
N THR A 390 14.70 -19.86 26.06
CA THR A 390 15.40 -18.83 25.28
C THR A 390 14.48 -17.70 24.84
N THR A 391 13.17 -17.92 24.89
CA THR A 391 12.18 -16.89 24.58
C THR A 391 11.81 -16.13 25.86
N PRO A 392 11.85 -14.79 25.87
CA PRO A 392 11.35 -14.00 26.98
C PRO A 392 9.88 -14.29 27.27
N PRO A 393 9.45 -14.25 28.55
CA PRO A 393 8.04 -14.35 28.89
C PRO A 393 7.24 -13.21 28.24
N THR A 394 5.99 -13.50 27.86
CA THR A 394 5.11 -12.51 27.23
C THR A 394 4.81 -11.35 28.19
N VAL A 395 5.00 -10.13 27.70
CA VAL A 395 4.58 -8.89 28.38
C VAL A 395 3.09 -8.62 28.11
N ASP A 396 2.49 -7.68 28.85
CA ASP A 396 1.13 -7.23 28.56
C ASP A 396 1.05 -6.69 27.12
N GLN A 397 0.22 -7.34 26.30
CA GLN A 397 0.14 -7.03 24.88
C GLN A 397 -0.94 -5.98 24.62
N ILE A 398 -0.52 -4.85 24.08
CA ILE A 398 -1.45 -3.85 23.56
C ILE A 398 -2.17 -4.38 22.32
N SER A 399 -3.42 -3.95 22.13
CA SER A 399 -4.22 -4.34 20.97
C SER A 399 -3.53 -3.95 19.65
N HIS A 400 -3.43 -4.92 18.73
CA HIS A 400 -2.93 -4.70 17.36
C HIS A 400 -4.02 -4.14 16.41
N THR A 401 -5.17 -3.73 16.95
CA THR A 401 -6.23 -3.08 16.16
C THR A 401 -5.73 -1.79 15.54
N ARG A 402 -5.92 -1.63 14.23
CA ARG A 402 -5.54 -0.41 13.50
C ARG A 402 -6.17 0.84 14.18
N PRO A 403 -5.37 1.86 14.52
CA PRO A 403 -5.89 3.06 15.16
C PRO A 403 -6.78 3.84 14.18
N ASN A 404 -7.84 4.45 14.73
CA ASN A 404 -8.77 5.26 13.96
C ASN A 404 -8.31 6.72 14.00
N ILE A 405 -7.45 7.06 13.03
CA ILE A 405 -6.87 8.38 12.87
C ILE A 405 -7.54 9.17 11.74
N THR A 406 -7.65 10.47 11.90
CA THR A 406 -8.10 11.39 10.85
C THR A 406 -7.13 12.56 10.76
N MET A 407 -6.41 12.65 9.65
CA MET A 407 -5.42 13.71 9.42
C MET A 407 -6.10 15.09 9.37
N LEU A 408 -5.51 16.05 10.06
CA LEU A 408 -5.80 17.46 9.91
C LEU A 408 -5.12 17.98 8.64
N LYS A 409 -5.67 19.06 8.07
CA LYS A 409 -4.97 19.83 7.04
C LYS A 409 -3.78 20.52 7.68
N LEU A 410 -2.64 20.50 6.99
CA LEU A 410 -1.44 21.25 7.37
C LEU A 410 -1.81 22.71 7.69
N MET A 411 -1.43 23.14 8.89
CA MET A 411 -1.63 24.50 9.38
C MET A 411 -0.38 25.31 9.07
N VAL A 412 -0.55 26.49 8.49
CA VAL A 412 0.54 27.45 8.26
C VAL A 412 0.74 28.25 9.55
N ALA A 413 1.09 27.54 10.61
CA ALA A 413 1.32 28.01 11.96
C ALA A 413 2.46 27.17 12.55
N SER A 414 3.32 27.80 13.35
CA SER A 414 4.45 27.14 14.02
C SER A 414 4.10 26.92 15.49
N ASP A 415 4.26 25.72 16.02
CA ASP A 415 4.14 25.44 17.45
C ASP A 415 5.45 25.69 18.23
N GLU A 416 6.48 26.23 17.58
CA GLU A 416 7.79 26.55 18.19
C GLU A 416 7.74 27.75 19.15
N SER A 417 6.60 28.43 19.27
CA SER A 417 6.41 29.54 20.22
C SER A 417 5.04 29.51 20.90
N SER A 418 4.92 30.17 22.06
CA SER A 418 3.65 30.30 22.76
C SER A 418 2.55 30.96 21.93
N GLN A 419 2.89 32.00 21.16
CA GLN A 419 1.92 32.64 20.25
C GLN A 419 1.53 31.67 19.12
N GLY A 420 2.51 31.03 18.51
CA GLY A 420 2.25 30.15 17.38
C GLY A 420 1.43 28.90 17.75
N VAL A 421 1.56 28.37 18.97
CA VAL A 421 0.64 27.34 19.50
C VAL A 421 -0.81 27.83 19.56
N SER A 422 -1.04 29.10 19.88
CA SER A 422 -2.39 29.70 19.80
C SER A 422 -2.90 29.67 18.36
N ASP A 423 -2.06 30.05 17.40
CA ASP A 423 -2.40 30.04 15.97
C ASP A 423 -2.67 28.61 15.45
N VAL A 424 -2.03 27.60 16.03
CA VAL A 424 -2.31 26.17 15.77
C VAL A 424 -3.72 25.81 16.25
N PHE A 425 -4.12 26.21 17.45
CA PHE A 425 -5.49 25.95 17.95
C PHE A 425 -6.55 26.64 17.10
N ASP A 426 -6.29 27.88 16.67
CA ASP A 426 -7.14 28.58 15.71
C ASP A 426 -7.21 27.82 14.37
N GLY A 427 -6.08 27.28 13.91
CA GLY A 427 -6.00 26.42 12.74
C GLY A 427 -6.81 25.14 12.85
N ILE A 428 -6.90 24.53 14.04
CA ILE A 428 -7.76 23.36 14.31
C ILE A 428 -9.23 23.78 14.26
N LEU A 429 -9.59 24.88 14.93
CA LEU A 429 -10.95 25.40 14.97
C LEU A 429 -11.47 25.75 13.57
N GLN A 430 -10.66 26.42 12.74
CA GLN A 430 -10.99 26.78 11.35
C GLN A 430 -11.26 25.58 10.43
N GLN A 431 -10.72 24.41 10.79
CA GLN A 431 -10.93 23.17 10.04
C GLN A 431 -12.12 22.36 10.56
N SER A 432 -12.70 22.79 11.66
CA SER A 432 -13.80 22.13 12.34
C SER A 432 -15.10 22.90 12.16
N SER A 433 -16.21 22.34 12.65
CA SER A 433 -17.48 23.06 12.79
C SER A 433 -17.89 23.22 14.25
N ILE A 434 -16.97 22.99 15.19
CA ILE A 434 -17.22 23.19 16.61
C ILE A 434 -16.99 24.67 16.96
N SER A 435 -17.82 25.23 17.84
CA SER A 435 -17.57 26.57 18.36
C SER A 435 -16.36 26.56 19.30
N GLU A 436 -15.77 27.73 19.46
CA GLU A 436 -14.68 27.97 20.41
C GLU A 436 -15.07 27.56 21.84
N ASP A 437 -16.22 28.03 22.32
CA ASP A 437 -16.78 27.64 23.62
C ASP A 437 -16.84 26.10 23.76
N ASN A 438 -17.33 25.41 22.73
CA ASN A 438 -17.45 23.97 22.78
C ASN A 438 -16.08 23.29 22.78
N PHE A 439 -15.08 23.85 22.11
CA PHE A 439 -13.71 23.32 22.16
C PHE A 439 -13.12 23.46 23.56
N TYR A 440 -13.20 24.65 24.16
CA TYR A 440 -12.55 24.96 25.43
C TYR A 440 -13.36 24.59 26.68
N ASP A 441 -14.68 24.39 26.61
CA ASP A 441 -15.51 23.97 27.75
C ASP A 441 -15.52 22.45 27.98
N ARG A 442 -14.63 21.72 27.29
CA ARG A 442 -14.44 20.28 27.43
C ARG A 442 -12.97 19.97 27.62
N LEU A 443 -12.67 18.86 28.29
CA LEU A 443 -11.30 18.37 28.36
C LEU A 443 -10.81 18.04 26.95
N GLN A 444 -9.72 18.68 26.51
CA GLN A 444 -9.02 18.37 25.27
C GLN A 444 -7.68 17.74 25.62
N VAL A 445 -7.38 16.57 25.05
CA VAL A 445 -6.07 15.94 25.22
C VAL A 445 -5.22 16.22 23.99
N ILE A 446 -4.07 16.85 24.19
CA ILE A 446 -3.12 17.23 23.15
C ILE A 446 -1.84 16.42 23.36
N ASP A 447 -1.57 15.50 22.45
CA ASP A 447 -0.31 14.79 22.35
C ASP A 447 0.64 15.62 21.47
N ALA A 448 1.77 16.04 22.05
CA ALA A 448 2.77 16.83 21.36
C ALA A 448 4.16 16.58 21.94
N ASP A 449 5.19 17.08 21.27
CA ASP A 449 6.55 17.01 21.78
C ASP A 449 6.74 17.88 23.06
N LEU A 450 7.93 17.79 23.67
CA LEU A 450 8.22 18.53 24.90
C LEU A 450 8.22 20.05 24.70
N ALA A 451 8.68 20.54 23.55
CA ALA A 451 8.77 21.97 23.27
C ALA A 451 7.37 22.57 23.13
N THR A 452 6.50 21.93 22.37
CA THR A 452 5.09 22.30 22.18
C THR A 452 4.32 22.23 23.48
N CYS A 453 4.50 21.17 24.28
CA CYS A 453 3.92 21.09 25.63
C CYS A 453 4.35 22.27 26.53
N LYS A 454 5.63 22.66 26.48
CA LYS A 454 6.14 23.82 27.23
C LYS A 454 5.59 25.14 26.69
N ASN A 455 5.40 25.26 25.38
CA ASN A 455 4.82 26.45 24.75
C ASN A 455 3.36 26.64 25.14
N VAL A 456 2.56 25.56 25.21
CA VAL A 456 1.19 25.59 25.78
C VAL A 456 1.20 26.05 27.23
N GLN A 457 2.11 25.50 28.05
CA GLN A 457 2.21 25.89 29.46
C GLN A 457 2.67 27.34 29.63
N SER A 458 3.57 27.82 28.77
CA SER A 458 4.03 29.21 28.76
C SER A 458 2.91 30.15 28.35
N LEU A 459 2.11 29.77 27.35
CA LEU A 459 0.91 30.50 26.94
C LEU A 459 -0.10 30.62 28.08
N ARG A 460 -0.32 29.55 28.86
CA ARG A 460 -1.15 29.59 30.07
C ARG A 460 -0.65 30.60 31.10
N ILE A 461 0.66 30.63 31.36
CA ILE A 461 1.25 31.53 32.36
C ILE A 461 1.16 33.00 31.91
N LEU A 462 1.30 33.27 30.61
CA LEU A 462 1.20 34.61 30.04
C LEU A 462 -0.24 35.16 30.09
N ARG A 463 -1.25 34.29 30.14
CA ARG A 463 -2.66 34.68 30.19
C ARG A 463 -3.13 34.80 31.63
N ILE A 464 -3.94 35.83 31.90
CA ILE A 464 -4.43 36.12 33.26
C ILE A 464 -5.44 35.02 33.65
N PRO A 465 -5.33 34.42 34.84
CA PRO A 465 -6.34 33.50 35.34
C PRO A 465 -7.71 34.19 35.37
N ASN A 466 -8.66 33.64 34.63
CA ASN A 466 -10.03 34.12 34.61
C ASN A 466 -10.99 32.93 34.46
N HIS A 467 -12.30 33.20 34.47
CA HIS A 467 -13.33 32.15 34.41
C HIS A 467 -13.56 31.58 33.01
N ARG A 468 -12.90 32.10 31.98
CA ARG A 468 -13.06 31.71 30.58
C ARG A 468 -12.02 30.67 30.19
N ASN A 469 -12.49 29.49 29.78
CA ASN A 469 -11.59 28.37 29.48
C ASN A 469 -10.77 28.63 28.21
N GLU A 470 -11.30 29.39 27.25
CA GLU A 470 -10.64 29.82 26.03
C GLU A 470 -9.45 30.75 26.29
N GLU A 471 -9.55 31.56 27.34
CA GLU A 471 -8.48 32.47 27.76
C GLU A 471 -7.47 31.74 28.67
N ASN A 472 -7.92 30.99 29.68
CA ASN A 472 -7.00 30.38 30.65
C ASN A 472 -6.38 29.03 30.21
N LEU A 473 -6.92 28.38 29.17
CA LEU A 473 -6.48 27.08 28.61
C LEU A 473 -6.41 25.93 29.64
N THR A 474 -7.15 26.03 30.74
CA THR A 474 -7.19 25.04 31.84
C THR A 474 -7.91 23.75 31.46
N SER A 475 -8.61 23.76 30.33
CA SER A 475 -9.29 22.59 29.78
C SER A 475 -8.43 21.75 28.85
N LEU A 476 -7.23 22.22 28.49
CA LEU A 476 -6.30 21.44 27.70
C LEU A 476 -5.45 20.55 28.64
N LEU A 477 -5.22 19.30 28.27
CA LEU A 477 -4.25 18.42 28.90
C LEU A 477 -3.19 18.10 27.85
N THR A 478 -1.96 18.52 28.09
CA THR A 478 -0.83 18.19 27.21
C THR A 478 -0.16 16.91 27.70
N VAL A 479 0.05 15.97 26.79
CA VAL A 479 0.73 14.69 27.03
C VAL A 479 1.97 14.65 26.16
N LEU A 480 3.10 14.23 26.74
CA LEU A 480 4.33 14.08 25.98
C LEU A 480 4.19 12.92 25.00
N GLY A 481 4.48 13.21 23.73
CA GLY A 481 4.38 12.22 22.67
C GLY A 481 5.24 11.00 22.94
N ALA A 482 4.61 9.83 22.87
CA ALA A 482 5.24 8.55 23.21
C ALA A 482 6.49 8.29 22.36
N ALA A 483 6.45 8.62 21.06
CA ALA A 483 7.58 8.43 20.15
C ALA A 483 8.79 9.29 20.55
N HIS A 484 8.61 10.60 20.71
CA HIS A 484 9.70 11.49 21.15
C HIS A 484 10.24 11.11 22.53
N THR A 485 9.38 10.67 23.43
CA THR A 485 9.79 10.20 24.76
C THR A 485 10.66 8.96 24.65
N LEU A 486 10.23 7.94 23.90
CA LEU A 486 11.00 6.73 23.65
C LEU A 486 12.33 7.02 22.96
N TRP A 487 12.33 7.87 21.93
CA TRP A 487 13.55 8.26 21.21
C TRP A 487 14.56 8.96 22.12
N ASN A 488 14.10 9.88 22.95
CA ASN A 488 14.97 10.60 23.86
C ASN A 488 15.50 9.72 24.99
N ILE A 489 14.68 8.82 25.55
CA ILE A 489 15.12 7.88 26.58
C ILE A 489 16.13 6.89 26.00
N ALA A 490 15.83 6.26 24.86
CA ALA A 490 16.74 5.31 24.21
C ALA A 490 18.06 6.00 23.82
N GLY A 491 18.00 7.20 23.23
CA GLY A 491 19.19 7.98 22.90
C GLY A 491 20.00 8.38 24.14
N ALA A 492 19.34 8.70 25.25
CA ALA A 492 20.03 8.98 26.52
C ALA A 492 20.71 7.72 27.08
N ILE A 493 20.04 6.57 27.09
CA ILE A 493 20.62 5.29 27.52
C ILE A 493 21.85 4.98 26.65
N PHE A 494 21.70 5.03 25.32
CA PHE A 494 22.80 4.75 24.40
C PHE A 494 23.99 5.69 24.61
N ALA A 495 23.76 7.00 24.67
CA ALA A 495 24.82 7.98 24.87
C ALA A 495 25.52 7.86 26.23
N LEU A 496 24.77 7.57 27.30
CA LEU A 496 25.34 7.37 28.64
C LEU A 496 26.24 6.14 28.73
N HIS A 497 25.92 5.08 27.98
CA HIS A 497 26.66 3.82 28.01
C HIS A 497 27.68 3.70 26.88
N LEU A 498 27.79 4.71 26.00
CA LEU A 498 28.75 4.67 24.88
C LEU A 498 30.18 4.57 25.38
N GLY A 499 30.54 5.33 26.42
CA GLY A 499 31.89 5.38 27.00
C GLY A 499 32.81 6.41 26.33
N ASN A 500 34.10 6.33 26.64
CA ASN A 500 35.13 7.24 26.13
C ASN A 500 36.08 6.54 25.15
N VAL A 501 35.87 6.76 23.86
CA VAL A 501 36.70 6.21 22.76
C VAL A 501 38.18 6.63 22.86
N ALA A 502 38.49 7.73 23.54
CA ALA A 502 39.87 8.19 23.72
C ALA A 502 40.62 7.52 24.88
N ASP A 503 39.93 6.79 25.77
CA ASP A 503 40.56 6.00 26.83
C ASP A 503 40.46 4.51 26.49
N SER A 504 41.59 3.90 26.12
CA SER A 504 41.64 2.47 25.75
C SER A 504 41.32 1.51 26.92
N ARG A 505 41.19 2.02 28.14
CA ARG A 505 40.77 1.24 29.32
C ARG A 505 39.26 1.35 29.56
N ASP A 506 38.57 2.22 28.84
CA ASP A 506 37.13 2.37 28.94
C ASP A 506 36.44 1.16 28.30
N SER A 507 35.51 0.55 29.03
CA SER A 507 34.77 -0.65 28.60
C SER A 507 33.34 -0.30 28.17
N GLY A 508 33.12 0.91 27.66
CA GLY A 508 31.83 1.35 27.18
C GLY A 508 31.38 0.61 25.92
N ALA A 509 30.15 0.89 25.48
CA ALA A 509 29.57 0.26 24.31
C ALA A 509 30.39 0.46 23.02
N TRP A 510 31.20 1.53 22.94
CA TRP A 510 32.07 1.79 21.79
C TRP A 510 33.01 0.63 21.47
N LEU A 511 33.50 -0.08 22.49
CA LEU A 511 34.44 -1.20 22.33
C LEU A 511 33.75 -2.39 21.62
N PHE A 512 32.51 -2.68 22.01
CA PHE A 512 31.72 -3.74 21.39
C PHE A 512 31.31 -3.36 19.96
N LEU A 513 30.97 -2.10 19.71
CA LEU A 513 30.67 -1.61 18.37
C LEU A 513 31.88 -1.73 17.45
N ASP A 514 33.07 -1.30 17.91
CA ASP A 514 34.32 -1.39 17.16
C ASP A 514 34.69 -2.84 16.83
N ALA A 515 34.57 -3.75 17.82
CA ALA A 515 34.79 -5.18 17.62
C ALA A 515 33.81 -5.82 16.62
N LEU A 516 32.60 -5.26 16.47
CA LEU A 516 31.60 -5.68 15.49
C LEU A 516 31.75 -4.98 14.13
N GLY A 517 32.75 -4.12 13.95
CA GLY A 517 32.96 -3.33 12.74
C GLY A 517 31.92 -2.20 12.55
N ILE A 518 31.24 -1.79 13.62
CA ILE A 518 30.24 -0.73 13.60
C ILE A 518 30.91 0.59 14.01
N PRO A 519 30.88 1.65 13.18
CA PRO A 519 31.47 2.93 13.52
C PRO A 519 30.93 3.48 14.84
N SER A 520 31.83 3.73 15.79
CA SER A 520 31.53 4.25 17.13
C SER A 520 31.94 5.73 17.29
N ASP A 521 32.59 6.31 16.28
CA ASP A 521 33.08 7.69 16.22
C ASP A 521 31.97 8.73 16.01
N LYS A 522 30.78 8.29 15.56
CA LYS A 522 29.63 9.14 15.30
C LYS A 522 28.44 8.73 16.17
N PRO A 523 27.78 9.68 16.86
CA PRO A 523 26.53 9.40 17.53
C PRO A 523 25.48 8.98 16.48
N ILE A 524 24.80 7.87 16.73
CA ILE A 524 23.67 7.43 15.89
C ILE A 524 22.67 8.58 15.82
N ASN A 525 22.23 8.91 14.60
CA ASN A 525 21.25 9.96 14.40
C ASN A 525 19.97 9.59 15.17
N LYS A 526 19.48 10.48 16.04
CA LYS A 526 18.23 10.28 16.81
C LYS A 526 17.02 9.96 15.92
N LYS A 527 17.08 10.33 14.63
CA LYS A 527 16.03 10.05 13.64
C LYS A 527 16.07 8.62 13.10
N ASP A 528 17.17 7.89 13.29
CA ASP A 528 17.28 6.47 12.94
C ASP A 528 17.11 5.59 14.18
N TYR A 529 15.89 5.58 14.69
CA TYR A 529 15.54 4.83 15.90
C TYR A 529 15.73 3.32 15.71
N THR A 530 15.47 2.80 14.51
CA THR A 530 15.63 1.38 14.20
C THR A 530 17.10 0.96 14.33
N LEU A 531 18.02 1.72 13.72
CA LEU A 531 19.44 1.44 13.84
C LEU A 531 19.94 1.57 15.28
N MET A 532 19.44 2.57 16.02
CA MET A 532 19.79 2.75 17.43
C MET A 532 19.39 1.53 18.27
N ILE A 533 18.16 1.03 18.13
CA ILE A 533 17.70 -0.16 18.85
C ILE A 533 18.48 -1.41 18.45
N GLN A 534 18.73 -1.61 17.14
CA GLN A 534 19.53 -2.74 16.67
C GLN A 534 20.95 -2.72 17.26
N ASN A 535 21.58 -1.55 17.34
CA ASN A 535 22.90 -1.43 17.94
C ASN A 535 22.84 -1.69 19.46
N MET A 536 21.82 -1.18 20.16
CA MET A 536 21.61 -1.49 21.58
C MET A 536 21.43 -3.00 21.82
N GLU A 537 20.69 -3.70 20.97
CA GLU A 537 20.52 -5.15 21.04
C GLU A 537 21.84 -5.91 20.82
N LYS A 538 22.61 -5.52 19.79
CA LYS A 538 23.95 -6.11 19.52
C LYS A 538 24.91 -5.91 20.68
N ILE A 539 24.96 -4.69 21.23
CA ILE A 539 25.80 -4.36 22.40
C ILE A 539 25.37 -5.21 23.59
N HIS A 540 24.06 -5.33 23.86
CA HIS A 540 23.54 -6.13 24.96
C HIS A 540 23.91 -7.61 24.80
N GLU A 541 23.74 -8.17 23.59
CA GLU A 541 24.10 -9.55 23.27
C GLU A 541 25.60 -9.82 23.44
N ALA A 542 26.44 -8.92 22.92
CA ALA A 542 27.90 -9.00 23.04
C ALA A 542 28.36 -8.85 24.50
N THR A 543 27.71 -7.97 25.27
CA THR A 543 27.99 -7.76 26.70
C THR A 543 27.68 -9.02 27.50
N ILE A 544 26.54 -9.68 27.24
CA ILE A 544 26.22 -10.97 27.87
C ILE A 544 27.27 -12.02 27.51
N CYS A 545 27.68 -12.09 26.24
CA CYS A 545 28.70 -13.05 25.79
C CYS A 545 30.03 -12.82 26.52
N HIS A 546 30.46 -11.56 26.63
CA HIS A 546 31.66 -11.17 27.35
C HIS A 546 31.62 -11.55 28.83
N PHE A 547 30.48 -11.43 29.51
CA PHE A 547 30.36 -11.84 30.92
C PHE A 547 30.25 -13.34 31.14
N LEU A 548 29.89 -14.11 30.11
CA LEU A 548 29.79 -15.58 30.19
C LEU A 548 31.13 -16.27 29.87
N MET A 549 32.02 -15.61 29.13
CA MET A 549 33.41 -16.04 28.89
C MET A 549 34.30 -15.70 30.07
#